data_AF-A0A3D0KDF2-F1
#
_entry.id   AF-A0A3D0KDF2-F1
#
_cell.length_a   1.000
_cell.length_b   1.000
_cell.length_c   1.000
_cell.angle_alpha   90.00
_cell.angle_beta   90.00
_cell.angle_gamma   90.00
#
_symmetry.space_group_name_H-M   'P 1'
#
loop_
_entity.id
_entity.type
_entity.pdbx_description
1 polymer ?
#
loop_
_entity_poly.entity_id
_entity_poly.type
_entity_poly.pdbx_seq_one_letter_code
_entity_poly.pdbx_strand_id
1 'polypeptide(L)'
;MITMACHCTGCQQMTSSAFSLSSLYPSEAFSINSGEPVIGGLHGNTRHYFCGHCMSWLFTRPEGMDNFVNVRSTLLARISHRV
;
A
#
# COMPACT_ATOMS: atom_id res chain seq x y z
N MET A 1 5.19 -3.22 -14.78
CA MET A 1 4.53 -3.36 -13.46
C MET A 1 5.09 -4.60 -12.78
N ILE A 2 5.58 -4.47 -11.54
CA ILE A 2 6.08 -5.58 -10.73
C ILE A 2 5.09 -5.83 -9.60
N THR A 3 4.63 -7.06 -9.45
CA THR A 3 3.83 -7.49 -8.29
C THR A 3 4.70 -8.25 -7.30
N MET A 4 4.42 -8.11 -6.01
CA MET A 4 5.25 -8.66 -4.95
C MET A 4 4.39 -9.19 -3.81
N ALA A 5 4.82 -10.32 -3.23
CA ALA A 5 4.34 -10.83 -1.95
C ALA A 5 5.44 -10.60 -0.91
N CYS A 6 5.12 -9.87 0.17
CA CYS A 6 6.03 -9.68 1.29
C CYS A 6 5.61 -10.55 2.48
N HIS A 7 6.55 -11.33 2.99
CA HIS A 7 6.35 -12.30 4.07
C HIS A 7 6.99 -11.86 5.41
N CYS A 8 7.42 -10.60 5.54
CA CYS A 8 7.95 -10.15 6.82
C CYS A 8 6.82 -10.11 7.89
N THR A 9 7.20 -10.34 9.15
CA THR A 9 6.26 -10.35 10.28
C THR A 9 5.47 -9.05 10.39
N GLY A 10 6.09 -7.91 10.07
CA GLY A 10 5.41 -6.63 10.07
C GLY A 10 4.31 -6.53 9.01
N CYS A 11 4.53 -7.06 7.80
CA CYS A 11 3.49 -7.13 6.78
C CYS A 11 2.38 -8.10 7.17
N GLN A 12 2.72 -9.24 7.79
CA GLN A 12 1.74 -10.20 8.31
C GLN A 12 0.85 -9.59 9.39
N GLN A 13 1.43 -8.81 10.32
CA GLN A 13 0.69 -8.11 11.37
C GLN A 13 -0.23 -7.02 10.79
N MET A 14 0.25 -6.23 9.83
CA MET A 14 -0.57 -5.18 9.22
C MET A 14 -1.75 -5.71 8.41
N THR A 15 -1.62 -6.89 7.78
CA THR A 15 -2.68 -7.49 6.96
C THR A 15 -3.48 -8.58 7.68
N SER A 16 -3.06 -9.00 8.87
CA SER A 16 -3.57 -10.20 9.56
C SER A 16 -3.60 -11.44 8.64
N SER A 17 -2.58 -11.58 7.78
CA SER A 17 -2.48 -12.64 6.76
C SER A 17 -1.06 -13.18 6.67
N ALA A 18 -0.85 -14.24 5.89
CA ALA A 18 0.47 -14.85 5.69
C ALA A 18 1.45 -13.94 4.90
N PHE A 19 0.92 -12.95 4.19
CA PHE A 19 1.69 -12.00 3.40
C PHE A 19 0.90 -10.71 3.13
N SER A 20 1.59 -9.72 2.57
CA SER A 20 0.98 -8.56 1.92
C SER A 20 1.25 -8.58 0.42
N LEU A 21 0.25 -8.27 -0.41
CA LEU A 21 0.38 -8.13 -1.85
C LEU A 21 0.49 -6.65 -2.25
N SER A 22 1.47 -6.33 -3.08
CA SER A 22 1.65 -5.00 -3.64
C SER A 22 2.03 -5.00 -5.11
N SER A 23 1.80 -3.87 -5.75
CA SER A 23 2.27 -3.53 -7.09
C SER A 23 3.15 -2.28 -6.99
N LEU A 24 4.35 -2.35 -7.57
CA LEU A 24 5.33 -1.28 -7.57
C LEU A 24 5.16 -0.39 -8.81
N TYR A 25 5.10 0.93 -8.61
CA TYR A 25 4.99 1.93 -9.65
C TYR A 25 6.04 3.03 -9.47
N PRO A 26 6.53 3.66 -10.55
CA PRO A 26 7.32 4.90 -10.45
C PRO A 26 6.53 5.99 -9.71
N SER A 27 7.18 6.73 -8.82
CA SER A 27 6.54 7.80 -8.02
C SER A 27 5.93 8.90 -8.90
N GLU A 28 6.56 9.22 -10.03
CA GLU A 28 6.04 10.21 -11.01
C GLU A 28 4.72 9.80 -11.67
N ALA A 29 4.41 8.50 -11.69
CA ALA A 29 3.19 7.95 -12.27
C ALA A 29 2.06 7.76 -11.23
N PHE A 30 2.26 8.24 -9.99
CA PHE A 30 1.31 8.10 -8.90
C PHE A 30 0.93 9.45 -8.31
N SER A 31 -0.37 9.71 -8.24
CA SER A 31 -0.93 10.88 -7.57
C SER A 31 -2.17 10.50 -6.77
N ILE A 32 -2.43 11.27 -5.71
CA ILE A 32 -3.67 11.16 -4.92
C ILE A 32 -4.63 12.19 -5.48
N ASN A 33 -5.75 11.73 -6.03
CA ASN A 33 -6.75 12.61 -6.63
C ASN A 33 -7.83 13.06 -5.63
N SER A 34 -7.99 12.34 -4.52
CA SER A 34 -9.02 12.61 -3.52
C SER A 34 -8.68 12.00 -2.17
N GLY A 35 -9.07 12.69 -1.09
CA GLY A 35 -8.85 12.26 0.29
C GLY A 35 -7.44 12.53 0.78
N GLU A 36 -7.27 12.49 2.11
CA GLU A 36 -6.00 12.73 2.80
C GLU A 36 -5.60 11.46 3.57
N PRO A 37 -4.70 10.63 3.01
CA PRO A 37 -4.23 9.43 3.71
C PRO A 37 -3.45 9.77 4.97
N VAL A 38 -3.67 8.98 6.02
CA VAL A 38 -2.95 9.09 7.29
C VAL A 38 -1.83 8.06 7.37
N ILE A 39 -0.84 8.29 8.23
CA ILE A 39 0.20 7.29 8.49
C ILE A 39 -0.33 6.28 9.50
N GLY A 40 -0.16 4.99 9.19
CA GLY A 40 -0.51 3.89 10.08
C GLY A 40 0.50 2.74 9.99
N GLY A 41 0.15 1.59 10.57
CA GLY A 41 0.96 0.37 10.49
C GLY A 41 2.19 0.38 11.40
N LEU A 42 3.35 -0.06 10.88
CA LEU A 42 4.55 -0.29 11.69
C LEU A 42 5.24 0.98 12.21
N HIS A 43 5.01 2.13 11.57
CA HIS A 43 5.62 3.43 11.86
C HIS A 43 7.16 3.42 11.78
N GLY A 44 7.74 4.38 11.03
CA GLY A 44 9.18 4.45 10.81
C GLY A 44 9.53 5.31 9.60
N ASN A 45 10.74 5.12 9.06
CA ASN A 45 11.20 5.80 7.86
C ASN A 45 10.43 5.34 6.62
N THR A 46 10.14 4.04 6.53
CA THR A 46 9.14 3.55 5.57
C THR A 46 7.75 4.03 5.99
N ARG A 47 7.08 4.75 5.10
CA ARG A 47 5.77 5.37 5.36
C ARG A 47 4.65 4.53 4.76
N HIS A 48 3.84 3.92 5.62
CA HIS A 48 2.64 3.20 5.22
C HIS A 48 1.42 4.12 5.34
N TYR A 49 0.76 4.39 4.21
CA TYR A 49 -0.36 5.33 4.13
C TYR A 49 -1.70 4.58 4.12
N PHE A 50 -2.62 5.02 4.97
CA PHE A 50 -3.91 4.40 5.23
C PHE A 50 -5.04 5.38 4.95
N CYS A 51 -6.22 4.84 4.61
CA CYS A 51 -7.44 5.63 4.62
C CYS A 51 -7.78 6.03 6.06
N GLY A 52 -7.98 7.32 6.33
CA GLY A 52 -8.29 7.81 7.69
C GLY A 52 -9.65 7.37 8.25
N HIS A 53 -10.53 6.81 7.42
CA HIS A 53 -11.85 6.33 7.85
C HIS A 53 -11.90 4.81 8.03
N CYS A 54 -11.67 4.04 6.97
CA CYS A 54 -11.77 2.58 7.03
C CYS A 54 -10.47 1.89 7.44
N MET A 55 -9.38 2.63 7.65
CA MET A 55 -8.06 2.11 8.01
C MET A 55 -7.54 1.03 7.05
N SER A 56 -7.94 1.09 5.78
CA SER A 56 -7.32 0.28 4.73
C SER A 56 -5.94 0.81 4.40
N TRP A 57 -4.94 -0.06 4.37
CA TRP A 57 -3.58 0.26 3.90
C TRP A 57 -3.63 0.50 2.39
N LEU A 58 -3.34 1.72 1.93
CA LEU A 58 -3.49 2.11 0.53
C LEU A 58 -2.19 1.90 -0.27
N PHE A 59 -1.11 2.50 0.22
CA PHE A 59 0.19 2.45 -0.43
C PHE A 59 1.33 2.64 0.58
N THR A 60 2.56 2.45 0.13
CA THR A 60 3.77 2.63 0.93
C THR A 60 4.82 3.38 0.14
N ARG A 61 5.51 4.32 0.80
CA ARG A 61 6.77 4.89 0.35
C ARG A 61 7.91 4.24 1.14
N PRO A 62 8.65 3.29 0.53
CA PRO A 62 9.72 2.57 1.21
C PRO A 62 10.94 3.46 1.40
N GLU A 63 11.59 3.36 2.56
CA GLU A 63 12.86 4.03 2.80
C GLU A 63 13.91 3.60 1.77
N GLY A 64 14.65 4.57 1.21
CA GLY A 64 15.69 4.31 0.23
C GLY A 64 15.18 3.98 -1.18
N MET A 65 13.86 4.06 -1.44
CA MET A 65 13.25 3.85 -2.75
C MET A 65 12.31 5.01 -3.14
N ASP A 66 12.78 6.25 -2.99
CA ASP A 66 11.96 7.47 -3.17
C ASP A 66 11.34 7.61 -4.56
N ASN A 67 11.96 7.01 -5.58
CA ASN A 67 11.47 6.99 -6.96
C ASN A 67 10.33 5.98 -7.20
N PHE A 68 9.90 5.24 -6.18
CA PHE A 68 8.85 4.24 -6.29
C PHE A 68 7.80 4.33 -5.18
N VAL A 69 6.60 3.85 -5.52
CA VAL A 69 5.49 3.66 -4.58
C VAL A 69 4.94 2.24 -4.68
N ASN A 70 4.67 1.64 -3.53
CA ASN A 70 4.11 0.29 -3.41
C ASN A 70 2.62 0.36 -3.07
N VAL A 71 1.76 0.23 -4.08
CA VAL A 71 0.29 0.27 -3.95
C VAL A 71 -0.23 -1.12 -3.57
N ARG A 72 -1.21 -1.20 -2.66
CA ARG A 72 -1.82 -2.49 -2.29
C ARG A 72 -2.62 -3.06 -3.46
N SER A 73 -2.20 -4.21 -3.97
CA SER A 73 -2.83 -4.84 -5.14
C SER A 73 -4.29 -5.24 -4.89
N THR A 74 -4.65 -5.51 -3.64
CA THR A 74 -6.02 -5.87 -3.24
C THR A 74 -7.04 -4.74 -3.43
N LEU A 75 -6.57 -3.49 -3.53
CA LEU A 75 -7.42 -2.32 -3.73
C LEU A 75 -7.53 -1.91 -5.20
N LEU A 76 -6.75 -2.53 -6.09
CA LEU A 76 -6.92 -2.35 -7.52
C LEU A 76 -8.23 -3.02 -7.91
N ALA A 77 -9.20 -2.22 -8.36
CA ALA A 77 -10.50 -2.73 -8.72
C ALA A 77 -10.39 -3.84 -9.77
N ARG A 78 -11.17 -4.90 -9.55
CA ARG A 78 -11.61 -5.77 -10.63
C ARG A 78 -12.70 -5.01 -11.40
N ILE A 79 -12.56 -4.86 -12.72
CA ILE A 79 -13.76 -4.62 -13.55
C ILE A 79 -14.66 -5.85 -13.31
N SER A 80 -15.89 -5.62 -12.82
CA SER A 80 -16.90 -6.63 -12.40
C SER A 80 -16.72 -7.22 -11.00
N HIS A 81 -17.28 -6.56 -9.98
CA HIS A 81 -18.59 -6.92 -9.44
C HIS A 81 -19.04 -5.77 -8.53
N ARG A 82 -20.15 -5.10 -8.91
CA ARG A 82 -20.89 -4.25 -7.98
C ARG A 82 -21.55 -5.18 -6.96
N VAL A 83 -21.28 -4.93 -5.69
CA VAL A 83 -22.26 -5.14 -4.61
C VAL A 83 -22.43 -3.79 -3.95
#